data_AF-A0A2M8LXD2-F1
#
_entry.id   AF-A0A2M8LXD2-F1
#
_cell.length_a   1.000
_cell.length_b   1.000
_cell.length_c   1.000
_cell.angle_alpha   90.00
_cell.angle_beta   90.00
_cell.angle_gamma   90.00
#
_symmetry.space_group_name_H-M   'P 1'
#
loop_
_entity.id
_entity.type
_entity.pdbx_description
1 polymer ?
#
loop_
_entity_poly.entity_id
_entity_poly.type
_entity_poly.pdbx_seq_one_letter_code
_entity_poly.pdbx_strand_id
1 'polypeptide(L)'
;MGVNLLLGVPAVVPVWLLWQFAANWPLAALGWTRGEPTENDGMLPWFLFAGPVVVAFALVWWLVNRAVARRARLRGGPYWAVAAVTVLVPSLASVAVTALL
;
A
#
# COMPACT_ATOMS: atom_id res chain seq x y z
N MET A 1 2.10 16.58 6.68
CA MET A 1 2.33 15.13 6.83
C MET A 1 1.23 14.41 7.59
N GLY A 2 0.55 15.03 8.57
CA GLY A 2 -0.54 14.38 9.32
C GLY A 2 -1.66 13.76 8.46
N VAL A 3 -1.99 14.36 7.30
CA VAL A 3 -2.96 13.76 6.36
C VAL A 3 -2.54 12.38 5.86
N ASN A 4 -1.23 12.13 5.68
CA ASN A 4 -0.73 10.83 5.26
C ASN A 4 -0.81 9.79 6.36
N LEU A 5 -0.74 10.18 7.64
CA LEU A 5 -1.01 9.26 8.76
C LEU A 5 -2.47 8.83 8.77
N LEU A 6 -3.39 9.79 8.55
CA LEU A 6 -4.83 9.49 8.46
C LEU A 6 -5.15 8.61 7.25
N LEU A 7 -4.58 8.91 6.09
CA LEU A 7 -4.70 8.07 4.89
C LEU A 7 -4.00 6.73 5.05
N GLY A 8 -3.02 6.61 5.96
CA GLY A 8 -2.31 5.36 6.22
C GLY A 8 -3.18 4.31 6.91
N VAL A 9 -4.22 4.71 7.63
CA VAL A 9 -5.18 3.77 8.23
C VAL A 9 -5.91 2.94 7.15
N PRO A 10 -6.59 3.55 6.16
CA PRO A 10 -7.15 2.78 5.05
C PRO A 10 -6.07 2.21 4.12
N ALA A 11 -4.83 2.74 4.12
CA ALA A 11 -3.73 2.20 3.32
C ALA A 11 -3.30 0.77 3.74
N VAL A 12 -3.63 0.34 4.96
CA VAL A 12 -3.34 -1.02 5.43
C VAL A 12 -3.88 -2.07 4.46
N VAL A 13 -5.10 -1.87 3.94
CA VAL A 13 -5.74 -2.80 3.00
C VAL A 13 -4.98 -2.92 1.67
N PRO A 14 -4.76 -1.84 0.89
CA PRO A 14 -4.01 -1.95 -0.36
C PRO A 14 -2.54 -2.36 -0.16
N VAL A 15 -1.90 -1.98 0.95
CA VAL A 15 -0.54 -2.46 1.27
C VAL A 15 -0.54 -3.98 1.51
N TRP A 16 -1.52 -4.48 2.28
CA TRP A 16 -1.68 -5.91 2.49
C TRP A 16 -1.98 -6.66 1.18
N LEU A 17 -2.84 -6.13 0.31
CA LEU A 17 -3.11 -6.71 -1.00
C LEU A 17 -1.84 -6.78 -1.88
N LEU A 18 -1.03 -5.72 -1.89
CA LEU A 18 0.25 -5.72 -2.60
C LEU A 18 1.23 -6.76 -2.04
N TRP A 19 1.27 -6.92 -0.72
CA TRP A 19 2.07 -7.97 -0.08
C TRP A 19 1.57 -9.37 -0.46
N GLN A 20 0.26 -9.62 -0.39
CA GLN A 20 -0.35 -10.90 -0.80
C GLN A 20 -0.03 -11.22 -2.26
N PHE A 21 -0.12 -10.24 -3.15
CA PHE A 21 0.27 -10.43 -4.54
C PHE A 21 1.75 -10.79 -4.65
N ALA A 22 2.62 -10.00 -4.03
CA ALA A 22 4.06 -10.20 -4.13
C ALA A 22 4.48 -11.57 -3.58
N ALA A 23 4.00 -11.92 -2.38
CA ALA A 23 4.34 -13.15 -1.67
C ALA A 23 3.86 -14.42 -2.39
N ASN A 24 2.75 -14.36 -3.13
CA ASN A 24 2.21 -15.54 -3.80
C ASN A 24 2.72 -15.74 -5.24
N TRP A 25 3.11 -14.67 -5.95
CA TRP A 25 3.59 -14.76 -7.33
C TRP A 25 5.08 -14.42 -7.50
N PRO A 26 5.50 -13.14 -7.61
CA PRO A 26 6.88 -12.83 -7.98
C PRO A 26 7.89 -13.29 -6.93
N LEU A 27 7.59 -13.14 -5.64
CA LEU A 27 8.52 -13.56 -4.58
C LEU A 27 8.55 -15.09 -4.45
N ALA A 28 7.43 -15.76 -4.69
CA ALA A 28 7.37 -17.22 -4.71
C ALA A 28 8.13 -17.80 -5.90
N ALA A 29 8.01 -17.18 -7.07
CA ALA A 29 8.76 -17.56 -8.27
C ALA A 29 10.27 -17.36 -8.09
N LEU A 30 10.69 -16.40 -7.26
CA LEU A 30 12.08 -16.18 -6.86
C LEU A 30 12.53 -17.11 -5.71
N GLY A 31 11.64 -17.93 -5.15
CA GLY A 31 11.92 -18.81 -4.02
C GLY A 31 12.09 -18.09 -2.68
N TRP A 32 11.73 -16.80 -2.58
CA TRP A 32 11.83 -16.01 -1.33
C TRP A 32 10.66 -16.27 -0.39
N THR A 33 9.53 -16.69 -0.95
CA THR A 33 8.31 -17.04 -0.21
C THR A 33 7.76 -18.36 -0.73
N ARG A 34 6.83 -18.96 0.02
CA ARG A 34 6.05 -20.10 -0.42
C ARG A 34 4.66 -19.60 -0.80
N GLY A 35 4.27 -19.77 -2.06
CA GLY A 35 2.91 -19.46 -2.49
C GLY A 35 1.89 -20.30 -1.72
N GLU A 36 0.75 -19.70 -1.43
CA GLU A 36 -0.33 -20.32 -0.67
C GLU A 36 -0.85 -21.56 -1.43
N PRO A 37 -0.77 -22.78 -0.85
CA PRO A 37 -1.14 -24.01 -1.55
C PRO A 37 -2.59 -24.07 -1.99
N THR A 38 -3.44 -23.25 -1.36
CA THR A 38 -4.88 -23.19 -1.62
C THR A 38 -5.28 -22.09 -2.59
N GLU A 39 -4.35 -21.22 -3.00
CA GLU A 39 -4.63 -20.16 -3.98
C GLU A 39 -4.79 -20.76 -5.38
N ASN A 40 -6.04 -20.94 -5.80
CA ASN A 40 -6.41 -21.52 -7.10
C ASN A 40 -7.42 -20.65 -7.89
N ASP A 41 -7.77 -19.47 -7.38
CA ASP A 41 -8.71 -18.53 -8.02
C ASP A 41 -8.09 -17.76 -9.21
N GLY A 42 -6.78 -17.94 -9.42
CA GLY A 42 -6.04 -17.30 -10.50
C GLY A 42 -6.01 -15.78 -10.39
N MET A 43 -5.88 -15.10 -11.52
CA MET A 43 -5.70 -13.64 -11.56
C MET A 43 -7.02 -12.84 -11.59
N LEU A 44 -8.18 -13.49 -11.76
CA LEU A 44 -9.44 -12.78 -11.95
C LEU A 44 -9.85 -11.92 -10.72
N PRO A 45 -9.77 -12.42 -9.47
CA PRO A 45 -10.07 -11.60 -8.29
C PRO A 45 -9.13 -10.41 -8.14
N TRP A 46 -7.88 -10.55 -8.60
CA TRP A 46 -6.90 -9.46 -8.59
C TRP A 46 -7.29 -8.34 -9.53
N PHE A 47 -7.78 -8.65 -10.73
CA PHE A 47 -8.22 -7.62 -11.67
C PHE A 47 -9.57 -6.99 -11.29
N LEU A 48 -10.50 -7.78 -10.74
CA LEU A 48 -11.85 -7.29 -10.41
C LEU A 48 -11.92 -6.54 -9.07
N PHE A 49 -11.08 -6.90 -8.10
CA PHE A 49 -11.17 -6.35 -6.74
C PHE A 49 -9.87 -5.70 -6.28
N ALA A 50 -8.78 -6.45 -6.19
CA ALA A 50 -7.55 -5.94 -5.58
C ALA A 50 -6.96 -4.76 -6.35
N GLY A 51 -6.85 -4.89 -7.68
CA GLY A 51 -6.34 -3.86 -8.58
C GLY A 51 -7.14 -2.56 -8.48
N PRO A 52 -8.48 -2.58 -8.65
CA PRO A 52 -9.33 -1.41 -8.46
C PRO A 52 -9.17 -0.75 -7.09
N VAL A 53 -9.09 -1.53 -6.01
CA VAL A 53 -8.87 -0.99 -4.65
C VAL A 53 -7.52 -0.28 -4.54
N VAL A 54 -6.44 -0.89 -5.03
CA VAL A 54 -5.09 -0.31 -5.01
C VAL A 54 -5.03 0.95 -5.86
N VAL A 55 -5.59 0.91 -7.08
CA VAL A 55 -5.60 2.06 -8.01
C VAL A 55 -6.44 3.21 -7.44
N ALA A 56 -7.64 2.93 -6.94
CA ALA A 56 -8.51 3.94 -6.35
C ALA A 56 -7.82 4.61 -5.15
N PHE A 57 -7.21 3.83 -4.26
CA PHE A 57 -6.46 4.38 -3.14
C PHE A 57 -5.29 5.25 -3.61
N ALA A 58 -4.48 4.77 -4.55
CA ALA A 58 -3.33 5.51 -5.09
C ALA A 58 -3.77 6.85 -5.72
N LEU A 59 -4.89 6.86 -6.45
CA LEU A 59 -5.46 8.07 -7.03
C LEU A 59 -5.93 9.06 -5.97
N VAL A 60 -6.66 8.59 -4.94
CA VAL A 60 -7.11 9.43 -3.82
C VAL A 60 -5.92 10.03 -3.09
N TRP A 61 -4.94 9.20 -2.72
CA TRP A 61 -3.72 9.63 -2.04
C TRP A 61 -2.95 10.67 -2.87
N TRP A 62 -2.80 10.43 -4.18
CA TRP A 62 -2.12 11.35 -5.08
C TRP A 62 -2.85 12.68 -5.22
N LEU A 63 -4.18 12.67 -5.37
CA LEU A 63 -5.00 13.89 -5.47
C LEU A 63 -4.92 14.72 -4.18
N VAL A 64 -4.99 14.08 -3.02
CA VAL A 64 -4.85 14.75 -1.70
C VAL A 64 -3.46 15.38 -1.56
N ASN A 65 -2.38 14.62 -1.81
CA ASN A 65 -1.03 15.15 -1.70
C ASN A 65 -0.74 16.22 -2.76
N ARG A 66 -1.28 16.10 -3.97
CA ARG A 66 -1.20 17.16 -4.99
C ARG A 66 -1.90 18.44 -4.54
N ALA A 67 -3.05 18.35 -3.88
CA ALA A 67 -3.74 19.52 -3.34
C ALA A 67 -2.94 20.17 -2.21
N VAL A 68 -2.38 19.38 -1.29
CA VAL A 68 -1.52 19.87 -0.20
C VAL A 68 -0.23 20.51 -0.75
N ALA A 69 0.46 19.83 -1.66
CA ALA A 69 1.66 20.32 -2.31
C ALA A 69 1.45 21.68 -2.99
N ARG A 70 0.31 21.84 -3.69
CA ARG A 70 -0.06 23.13 -4.32
C ARG A 70 -0.28 24.23 -3.27
N ARG A 71 -1.03 23.96 -2.21
CA ARG A 71 -1.34 24.96 -1.17
C ARG A 71 -0.11 25.38 -0.37
N ALA A 72 0.76 24.43 -0.05
CA ALA A 72 1.98 24.66 0.73
C ALA A 72 3.20 25.02 -0.13
N ARG A 73 3.04 25.18 -1.46
CA ARG A 73 4.13 25.42 -2.43
C ARG A 73 5.28 24.40 -2.34
N LEU A 74 4.97 23.17 -1.90
CA LEU A 74 5.92 22.08 -1.81
C LEU A 74 6.03 21.43 -3.19
N ARG A 75 7.20 21.53 -3.81
CA ARG A 75 7.49 20.89 -5.10
C ARG A 75 8.86 20.23 -4.99
N GLY A 76 8.91 18.92 -5.22
CA GLY A 76 10.17 18.17 -5.24
C GLY A 76 10.02 16.73 -4.77
N GLY A 77 11.01 15.91 -5.14
CA GLY A 77 11.10 14.49 -4.74
C GLY A 77 11.02 14.25 -3.21
N PRO A 78 11.67 15.06 -2.34
CA PRO A 78 11.65 14.81 -0.90
C PRO A 78 10.25 14.84 -0.28
N TYR A 79 9.38 15.75 -0.72
CA TYR A 79 7.99 15.81 -0.24
C TYR A 79 7.23 14.52 -0.53
N TRP A 80 7.33 14.03 -1.77
CA TRP A 80 6.64 12.81 -2.20
C TRP A 80 7.21 11.57 -1.51
N ALA A 81 8.53 11.51 -1.33
CA ALA A 81 9.18 10.44 -0.58
C ALA A 81 8.70 10.41 0.88
N VAL A 82 8.70 11.56 1.57
CA VAL A 82 8.21 11.65 2.95
C VAL A 82 6.71 11.33 3.03
N ALA A 83 5.90 11.79 2.09
CA ALA A 83 4.47 11.46 2.03
C ALA A 83 4.24 9.94 1.87
N ALA A 84 5.02 9.29 1.01
CA ALA A 84 4.95 7.85 0.80
C ALA A 84 5.40 7.08 2.05
N VAL A 85 6.50 7.47 2.69
CA VAL A 85 6.94 6.85 3.96
C VAL A 85 5.87 7.03 5.04
N THR A 86 5.32 8.24 5.17
CA THR A 86 4.33 8.56 6.21
C THR A 86 3.05 7.74 6.04
N VAL A 87 2.58 7.50 4.80
CA VAL A 87 1.35 6.72 4.56
C VAL A 87 1.52 5.24 4.90
N LEU A 88 2.75 4.73 4.89
CA LEU A 88 3.06 3.33 5.27
C LEU A 88 3.16 3.11 6.78
N VAL A 89 3.32 4.18 7.57
CA VAL A 89 3.53 4.09 9.03
C VAL A 89 2.46 3.23 9.73
N PRO A 90 1.14 3.41 9.48
CA PRO A 90 0.14 2.59 10.16
C PRO A 90 0.20 1.11 9.80
N SER A 91 0.61 0.77 8.57
CA SER A 91 0.81 -0.63 8.15
C SER A 91 2.01 -1.26 8.86
N LEU A 92 3.09 -0.51 9.03
CA LEU A 92 4.25 -0.97 9.80
C LEU A 92 3.89 -1.14 11.28
N ALA A 93 3.11 -0.21 11.83
CA ALA A 93 2.63 -0.28 13.20
C ALA A 93 1.73 -1.51 13.43
N SER A 94 0.81 -1.83 12.51
CA SER A 94 -0.02 -3.03 12.64
C SER A 94 0.82 -4.31 12.66
N VAL A 95 1.85 -4.39 11.81
CA VAL A 95 2.79 -5.54 11.83
C VAL A 95 3.51 -5.63 13.17
N ALA A 96 4.00 -4.52 13.70
CA ALA A 96 4.69 -4.49 14.99
C ALA A 96 3.76 -4.91 16.14
N VAL A 97 2.51 -4.43 16.15
CA VAL A 97 1.51 -4.84 17.15
C VAL A 97 1.24 -6.33 17.06
N THR A 98 1.01 -6.87 15.85
CA THR A 98 0.79 -8.31 15.67
C THR A 98 2.01 -9.14 16.09
N ALA A 99 3.23 -8.65 15.91
CA ALA A 99 4.45 -9.35 16.31
C ALA A 99 4.70 -9.36 17.84
N LEU A 100 4.01 -8.51 18.60
CA LEU A 100 4.14 -8.40 20.05
C LEU A 100 3.02 -9.12 20.84
N LEU A 101 2.00 -9.62 20.15
CA LEU A 101 0.89 -10.39 20.69
C LEU A 101 1.16 -11.90 20.57
#